data_AF-A0A017SLA2-F1
#
_entry.id   AF-A0A017SLA2-F1
#
_cell.length_a   1.000
_cell.length_b   1.000
_cell.length_c   1.000
_cell.angle_alpha   90.00
_cell.angle_beta   90.00
_cell.angle_gamma   90.00
#
_symmetry.space_group_name_H-M   'P 1'
#
loop_
_entity.id
_entity.type
_entity.pdbx_description
1 polymer ?
#
loop_
_entity_poly.entity_id
_entity_poly.type
_entity_poly.pdbx_seq_one_letter_code
_entity_poly.pdbx_strand_id
1 'polypeptide(L)'
;MTRLSFSITPASLIKLHEALTCLVKFNESVALEAEYDLLRLSVLNSTKTAYSAFVLEADDFFEKYSFSPNKDISSASSSNRRPDRFCCQIYLKALLSVFKGRTSEKDKDTAIERCEVEIREDAQQTECRLVIRMICGLGVIKSYRLTYEPIHVQHAIFDRSRTANKWTIEPKFLREIADHFSPSAEQLDIHPEGDKAIFTSFTTKIAEGKEILKQPVHTSVAIDKKDFEDFLVEESLHIAISIKDFKAAITHAETANALLTARYTRPCRPLQLSYEFEGVKAEFTLMTKGEAGGDDVPNSSRGTAHQSLARQSQPTAQVSANRSGSRAPENRRTDMPPPLPPAAARSRSRPIRPLTGTPSTSRKTNNKNTENERPAVASMEFDSLFVPADDDRQWDVPNDDDEEEAEDMLGWDATADQETFSASLGRLQDNESHTLRRDEPVELEQDDMGIPPTQRMSQLHGLGLFD
;
A
#
# COMPACT_ATOMS: atom_id res chain seq x y z
N MET A 1 19.84 -20.60 -17.50
CA MET A 1 18.73 -21.12 -16.67
C MET A 1 18.72 -20.38 -15.33
N THR A 2 17.61 -19.76 -14.92
CA THR A 2 17.51 -19.19 -13.56
C THR A 2 17.21 -20.32 -12.58
N ARG A 3 17.94 -20.36 -11.46
CA ARG A 3 17.71 -21.34 -10.40
C ARG A 3 17.70 -20.64 -9.04
N LEU A 4 16.60 -20.83 -8.31
CA LEU A 4 16.49 -20.49 -6.90
C LEU A 4 16.30 -21.78 -6.11
N SER A 5 17.11 -21.97 -5.07
CA SER A 5 16.92 -23.06 -4.13
C SER A 5 17.29 -22.62 -2.73
N PHE A 6 16.41 -22.88 -1.77
CA PHE A 6 16.67 -22.57 -0.37
C PHE A 6 16.05 -23.61 0.56
N SER A 7 16.62 -23.73 1.76
CA SER A 7 16.10 -24.56 2.84
C SER A 7 15.82 -23.74 4.09
N ILE A 8 14.71 -24.03 4.74
CA ILE A 8 14.18 -23.30 5.89
C ILE A 8 14.01 -24.27 7.06
N THR A 9 14.42 -23.82 8.24
CA THR A 9 14.22 -24.53 9.51
C THR A 9 12.75 -24.49 9.94
N PRO A 10 12.31 -25.35 10.87
CA PRO A 10 10.93 -25.33 11.35
C PRO A 10 10.53 -23.99 11.99
N ALA A 11 11.45 -23.33 12.70
CA ALA A 11 11.21 -22.02 13.31
C ALA A 11 11.00 -20.93 12.25
N SER A 12 11.89 -20.82 11.26
CA SER A 12 11.76 -19.85 10.17
C SER A 12 10.54 -20.14 9.27
N LEU A 13 10.10 -21.40 9.20
CA LEU A 13 8.88 -21.78 8.47
C LEU A 13 7.61 -21.18 9.10
N ILE A 14 7.53 -21.12 10.43
CA ILE A 14 6.40 -20.50 11.14
C ILE A 14 6.36 -19.01 10.81
N LYS A 15 7.50 -18.34 10.86
CA LYS A 15 7.64 -16.91 10.52
C LYS A 15 7.24 -16.62 9.07
N LEU A 16 7.69 -17.46 8.14
CA LEU A 16 7.28 -17.36 6.73
C LEU A 16 5.75 -17.49 6.60
N HIS A 17 5.14 -18.45 7.30
CA HIS A 17 3.70 -18.63 7.29
C HIS A 17 2.95 -17.41 7.88
N GLU A 18 3.46 -16.82 8.96
CA GLU A 18 2.90 -15.61 9.57
C GLU A 18 3.01 -14.40 8.64
N ALA A 19 4.15 -14.22 7.98
CA ALA A 19 4.35 -13.17 6.97
C ALA A 19 3.35 -13.33 5.80
N LEU A 20 3.21 -14.54 5.26
CA LEU A 20 2.22 -14.84 4.20
C LEU A 20 0.77 -14.61 4.67
N THR A 21 0.49 -14.91 5.94
CA THR A 21 -0.83 -14.67 6.56
C THR A 21 -1.10 -13.18 6.78
N CYS A 22 -0.06 -12.36 6.93
CA CYS A 22 -0.17 -10.92 6.93
C CYS A 22 -0.46 -10.41 5.51
N LEU A 23 0.35 -10.82 4.53
CA LEU A 23 0.27 -10.37 3.13
C LEU A 23 -1.09 -10.67 2.47
N VAL A 24 -1.75 -11.78 2.80
CA VAL A 24 -3.08 -12.12 2.26
C VAL A 24 -4.18 -11.13 2.65
N LYS A 25 -3.96 -10.27 3.66
CA LYS A 25 -4.90 -9.20 4.04
C LYS A 25 -4.92 -8.05 3.01
N PHE A 26 -3.85 -7.90 2.23
CA PHE A 26 -3.64 -6.83 1.25
C PHE A 26 -4.06 -7.24 -0.16
N ASN A 27 -3.70 -8.45 -0.61
CA ASN A 27 -4.04 -8.96 -1.94
C ASN A 27 -4.11 -10.50 -1.95
N GLU A 28 -4.65 -11.09 -3.02
CA GLU A 28 -4.77 -12.54 -3.18
C GLU A 28 -3.51 -13.22 -3.74
N SER A 29 -2.58 -12.45 -4.29
CA SER A 29 -1.33 -12.93 -4.88
C SER A 29 -0.13 -12.21 -4.28
N VAL A 30 0.98 -12.93 -4.12
CA VAL A 30 2.26 -12.40 -3.62
C VAL A 30 3.30 -12.43 -4.72
N ALA A 31 4.08 -11.35 -4.80
CA ALA A 31 5.29 -11.30 -5.60
C ALA A 31 6.46 -11.86 -4.78
N LEU A 32 7.23 -12.75 -5.39
CA LEU A 32 8.45 -13.32 -4.87
C LEU A 32 9.60 -12.81 -5.72
N GLU A 33 10.56 -12.17 -5.07
CA GLU A 33 11.74 -11.59 -5.71
C GLU A 33 12.99 -12.18 -5.07
N ALA A 34 13.76 -12.92 -5.85
CA ALA A 34 14.99 -13.56 -5.39
C ALA A 34 16.21 -12.78 -5.90
N GLU A 35 17.08 -12.43 -4.97
CA GLU A 35 18.39 -11.81 -5.17
C GLU A 35 19.47 -12.73 -4.59
N TYR A 36 20.75 -12.34 -4.58
CA TYR A 36 21.82 -13.21 -4.06
C TYR A 36 21.85 -13.29 -2.53
N ASP A 37 21.49 -12.19 -1.88
CA ASP A 37 21.61 -11.96 -0.45
C ASP A 37 20.25 -11.91 0.26
N LEU A 38 19.14 -11.92 -0.49
CA LEU A 38 17.80 -11.86 0.09
C LEU A 38 16.73 -12.50 -0.79
N LEU A 39 15.60 -12.82 -0.15
CA LEU A 39 14.33 -13.16 -0.77
C LEU A 39 13.26 -12.17 -0.28
N ARG A 40 12.62 -11.45 -1.19
CA ARG A 40 11.55 -10.51 -0.86
C ARG A 40 10.18 -11.08 -1.24
N LEU A 41 9.23 -10.94 -0.32
CA LEU A 41 7.82 -11.23 -0.50
C LEU A 41 7.05 -9.93 -0.44
N SER A 42 6.53 -9.48 -1.58
CA SER A 42 5.88 -8.18 -1.68
C SER A 42 4.44 -8.27 -2.20
N VAL A 43 3.60 -7.36 -1.74
CA VAL A 43 2.21 -7.23 -2.15
C VAL A 43 1.88 -5.75 -2.31
N LEU A 44 1.30 -5.43 -3.45
CA LEU A 44 0.59 -4.18 -3.68
C LEU A 44 -0.91 -4.44 -3.54
N ASN A 45 -1.61 -3.66 -2.71
CA ASN A 45 -3.06 -3.82 -2.56
C ASN A 45 -3.82 -3.42 -3.85
N SER A 46 -5.08 -3.84 -3.98
CA SER A 46 -5.86 -3.64 -5.21
C SER A 46 -6.08 -2.17 -5.59
N THR A 47 -6.06 -1.26 -4.62
CA THR A 47 -6.22 0.19 -4.82
C THR A 47 -4.91 0.91 -5.05
N LYS A 48 -3.77 0.21 -5.00
CA LYS A 48 -2.42 0.80 -5.06
C LYS A 48 -2.18 1.90 -4.03
N THR A 49 -2.77 1.78 -2.85
CA THR A 49 -2.62 2.72 -1.74
C THR A 49 -1.77 2.16 -0.61
N ALA A 50 -1.41 0.87 -0.66
CA ALA A 50 -0.58 0.21 0.34
C ALA A 50 0.34 -0.80 -0.34
N TYR A 51 1.64 -0.65 -0.12
CA TYR A 51 2.67 -1.62 -0.44
C TYR A 51 3.13 -2.30 0.85
N SER A 52 3.32 -3.61 0.80
CA SER A 52 3.78 -4.39 1.95
C SER A 52 4.84 -5.38 1.51
N ALA A 53 5.97 -5.41 2.21
CA ALA A 53 7.07 -6.29 1.90
C ALA A 53 7.65 -6.94 3.15
N PHE A 54 8.01 -8.21 3.02
CA PHE A 54 8.89 -8.92 3.94
C PHE A 54 10.16 -9.27 3.19
N VAL A 55 11.29 -8.79 3.68
CA VAL A 55 12.62 -9.08 3.15
C VAL A 55 13.26 -10.09 4.09
N LEU A 56 13.58 -11.26 3.55
CA LEU A 56 14.20 -12.39 4.26
C LEU A 56 15.67 -12.43 3.87
N GLU A 57 16.56 -12.21 4.82
CA GLU A 57 18.00 -12.19 4.55
C GLU A 57 18.55 -13.61 4.36
N ALA A 58 19.36 -13.81 3.32
CA ALA A 58 19.88 -15.11 2.92
C ALA A 58 20.67 -15.79 4.04
N ASP A 59 21.53 -15.02 4.72
CA ASP A 59 22.47 -15.53 5.71
C ASP A 59 21.83 -15.77 7.09
N ASP A 60 20.81 -14.99 7.45
CA ASP A 60 20.19 -15.03 8.79
C ASP A 60 18.88 -15.83 8.83
N PHE A 61 18.08 -15.80 7.76
CA PHE A 61 16.75 -16.43 7.77
C PHE A 61 16.77 -17.90 7.33
N PHE A 62 17.64 -18.24 6.36
CA PHE A 62 17.67 -19.55 5.70
C PHE A 62 18.78 -20.43 6.26
N GLU A 63 18.55 -21.75 6.28
CA GLU A 63 19.63 -22.70 6.56
C GLU A 63 20.61 -22.79 5.38
N LYS A 64 20.06 -22.69 4.17
CA LYS A 64 20.83 -22.61 2.91
C LYS A 64 20.05 -21.75 1.94
N TYR A 65 20.75 -20.88 1.24
CA TYR A 65 20.20 -20.07 0.18
C TYR A 65 21.13 -20.10 -1.03
N SER A 66 20.57 -20.27 -2.22
CA SER A 66 21.32 -20.31 -3.48
C SER A 66 20.46 -19.71 -4.58
N PHE A 67 20.94 -18.60 -5.14
CA PHE A 67 20.36 -17.98 -6.31
C PHE A 67 21.38 -17.94 -7.45
N SER A 68 20.93 -18.24 -8.67
CA SER A 68 21.75 -18.19 -9.87
C SER A 68 20.90 -17.64 -11.02
N PRO A 69 21.13 -16.39 -11.45
CA PRO A 69 20.37 -15.79 -12.54
C PRO A 69 20.79 -16.35 -13.90
N ASN A 70 19.89 -16.22 -14.88
CA ASN A 70 20.13 -16.68 -16.23
C ASN A 70 21.15 -15.77 -16.96
N LYS A 71 22.36 -16.29 -17.23
CA LYS A 71 23.44 -15.57 -17.91
C LYS A 71 23.22 -15.34 -19.41
N ASP A 72 22.29 -16.05 -20.05
CA ASP A 72 22.16 -16.03 -21.51
C ASP A 72 21.44 -14.78 -22.07
N ILE A 73 20.90 -13.91 -21.21
CA ILE A 73 20.19 -12.68 -21.60
C ILE A 73 21.02 -11.41 -21.34
N SER A 74 22.12 -11.49 -20.58
CA SER A 74 22.94 -10.33 -20.20
C SER A 74 24.10 -10.04 -21.18
N SER A 75 24.28 -10.84 -22.23
CA SER A 75 25.41 -10.71 -23.18
C SER A 75 25.08 -10.00 -24.51
N ALA A 76 23.87 -9.46 -24.69
CA ALA A 76 23.49 -8.77 -25.92
C ALA A 76 23.12 -7.30 -25.67
N SER A 77 24.09 -6.42 -25.92
CA SER A 77 23.88 -5.01 -26.30
C SER A 77 23.33 -4.01 -25.26
N SER A 78 24.17 -3.02 -24.93
CA SER A 78 23.84 -1.61 -24.66
C SER A 78 22.83 -1.24 -23.54
N SER A 79 23.38 -0.57 -22.51
CA SER A 79 22.75 0.50 -21.69
C SER A 79 21.64 0.22 -20.67
N ASN A 80 21.03 -0.97 -20.60
CA ASN A 80 20.05 -1.27 -19.54
C ASN A 80 20.36 -2.61 -18.87
N ARG A 81 21.02 -2.56 -17.70
CA ARG A 81 21.26 -3.73 -16.86
C ARG A 81 19.91 -4.34 -16.47
N ARG A 82 19.52 -5.48 -17.07
CA ARG A 82 18.45 -6.29 -16.49
C ARG A 82 18.89 -6.71 -15.08
N PRO A 83 18.01 -6.63 -14.08
CA PRO A 83 18.44 -6.75 -12.70
C PRO A 83 18.90 -8.18 -12.42
N ASP A 84 19.88 -8.29 -11.52
CA ASP A 84 20.48 -9.52 -11.02
C ASP A 84 19.49 -10.29 -10.10
N ARG A 85 18.20 -10.30 -10.47
CA ARG A 85 17.07 -10.76 -9.67
C ARG A 85 16.04 -11.52 -10.50
N PHE A 86 15.30 -12.41 -9.85
CA PHE A 86 14.18 -13.16 -10.43
C PHE A 86 12.88 -12.79 -9.74
N CYS A 87 11.83 -12.47 -10.51
CA CYS A 87 10.54 -12.05 -9.96
C CYS A 87 9.41 -12.94 -10.50
N CYS A 88 8.55 -13.43 -9.61
CA CYS A 88 7.33 -14.14 -9.99
C CYS A 88 6.17 -13.88 -9.04
N GLN A 89 4.95 -14.20 -9.48
CA GLN A 89 3.72 -14.06 -8.71
C GLN A 89 3.09 -15.42 -8.45
N ILE A 90 2.61 -15.62 -7.22
CA ILE A 90 1.97 -16.86 -6.78
C ILE A 90 0.68 -16.54 -6.03
N TYR A 91 -0.35 -17.37 -6.22
CA TYR A 91 -1.60 -17.24 -5.48
C TYR A 91 -1.40 -17.56 -3.99
N LEU A 92 -1.64 -16.58 -3.11
CA LEU A 92 -1.37 -16.69 -1.66
C LEU A 92 -2.17 -17.81 -1.01
N LYS A 93 -3.44 -18.01 -1.38
CA LYS A 93 -4.24 -19.09 -0.76
C LYS A 93 -3.70 -20.48 -1.12
N ALA A 94 -3.17 -20.64 -2.33
CA ALA A 94 -2.52 -21.89 -2.74
C ALA A 94 -1.22 -22.10 -1.95
N LEU A 95 -0.40 -21.05 -1.82
CA LEU A 95 0.84 -21.09 -1.06
C LEU A 95 0.60 -21.39 0.43
N LEU A 96 -0.33 -20.69 1.08
CA LEU A 96 -0.73 -20.92 2.48
C LEU A 96 -1.28 -22.33 2.72
N SER A 97 -1.98 -22.93 1.74
CA SER A 97 -2.51 -24.30 1.88
C SER A 97 -1.41 -25.35 2.06
N VAL A 98 -0.19 -25.08 1.57
CA VAL A 98 0.98 -25.94 1.72
C VAL A 98 1.48 -25.96 3.17
N PHE A 99 1.30 -24.86 3.91
CA PHE A 99 1.78 -24.73 5.29
C PHE A 99 0.68 -25.00 6.34
N LYS A 100 -0.60 -24.95 5.94
CA LYS A 100 -1.76 -25.10 6.84
C LYS A 100 -1.71 -26.37 7.70
N GLY A 101 -1.81 -26.18 9.03
CA GLY A 101 -1.91 -27.28 10.02
C GLY A 101 -0.60 -28.01 10.29
N ARG A 102 0.53 -27.49 9.78
CA ARG A 102 1.84 -28.14 9.88
C ARG A 102 2.87 -27.32 10.66
N THR A 103 2.50 -26.10 11.04
CA THR A 103 3.23 -25.21 11.96
C THR A 103 2.86 -25.43 13.42
N SER A 104 1.94 -26.37 13.72
CA SER A 104 1.52 -26.70 15.08
C SER A 104 2.17 -28.01 15.53
N GLU A 105 2.95 -27.96 16.62
CA GLU A 105 3.75 -29.07 17.18
C GLU A 105 2.97 -30.28 17.73
N LYS A 106 1.69 -30.45 17.36
CA LYS A 106 0.80 -31.42 18.03
C LYS A 106 1.19 -32.89 17.82
N ASP A 107 1.93 -33.22 16.76
CA ASP A 107 2.37 -34.58 16.46
C ASP A 107 3.89 -34.64 16.21
N LYS A 108 4.67 -34.95 17.26
CA LYS A 108 6.14 -35.05 17.20
C LYS A 108 6.65 -36.00 16.12
N ASP A 109 5.95 -37.10 15.87
CA ASP A 109 6.37 -38.11 14.88
C ASP A 109 6.16 -37.67 13.42
N THR A 110 5.34 -36.62 13.19
CA THR A 110 5.11 -36.04 11.85
C THR A 110 5.54 -34.58 11.75
N ALA A 111 6.30 -34.11 12.73
CA ALA A 111 6.84 -32.76 12.75
C ALA A 111 7.70 -32.51 11.50
N ILE A 112 7.66 -31.27 11.02
CA ILE A 112 8.52 -30.83 9.92
C ILE A 112 9.93 -30.68 10.50
N GLU A 113 10.90 -31.36 9.88
CA GLU A 113 12.32 -31.22 10.20
C GLU A 113 12.97 -30.14 9.33
N ARG A 114 12.58 -30.08 8.05
CA ARG A 114 13.09 -29.09 7.09
C ARG A 114 12.12 -28.84 5.95
N CYS A 115 12.05 -27.60 5.48
CA CYS A 115 11.34 -27.23 4.26
C CYS A 115 12.36 -26.85 3.18
N GLU A 116 12.27 -27.47 2.01
CA GLU A 116 13.11 -27.13 0.85
C GLU A 116 12.23 -26.56 -0.26
N VAL A 117 12.66 -25.46 -0.85
CA VAL A 117 11.96 -24.80 -1.95
C VAL A 117 12.89 -24.67 -3.13
N GLU A 118 12.37 -24.96 -4.32
CA GLU A 118 13.11 -24.89 -5.57
C GLU A 118 12.26 -24.29 -6.69
N ILE A 119 12.83 -23.32 -7.39
CA ILE A 119 12.33 -22.77 -8.66
C ILE A 119 13.39 -23.02 -9.72
N ARG A 120 12.97 -23.60 -10.84
CA ARG A 120 13.81 -23.75 -12.04
C ARG A 120 13.09 -23.14 -13.22
N GLU A 121 13.69 -22.11 -13.77
CA GLU A 121 13.24 -21.48 -15.00
C GLU A 121 13.97 -22.13 -16.18
N ASP A 122 13.34 -23.16 -16.76
CA ASP A 122 13.82 -23.82 -17.97
C ASP A 122 13.08 -23.28 -19.20
N ALA A 123 13.81 -22.73 -20.17
CA ALA A 123 13.24 -22.27 -21.43
C ALA A 123 12.61 -23.41 -22.25
N GLN A 124 12.95 -24.68 -21.95
CA GLN A 124 12.39 -25.84 -22.64
C GLN A 124 11.19 -26.47 -21.92
N GLN A 125 10.87 -26.05 -20.68
CA GLN A 125 9.69 -26.55 -19.98
C GLN A 125 8.48 -25.66 -20.28
N THR A 126 7.36 -26.29 -20.60
CA THR A 126 6.08 -25.62 -20.83
C THR A 126 5.40 -25.11 -19.55
N GLU A 127 5.88 -25.51 -18.36
CA GLU A 127 5.26 -25.18 -17.08
C GLU A 127 6.25 -24.60 -16.08
N CYS A 128 5.95 -23.40 -15.59
CA CYS A 128 6.64 -22.73 -14.49
C CYS A 128 6.13 -23.28 -13.15
N ARG A 129 6.94 -24.10 -12.47
CA ARG A 129 6.56 -24.76 -11.21
C ARG A 129 7.47 -24.37 -10.06
N LEU A 130 6.87 -23.88 -8.97
CA LEU A 130 7.47 -23.78 -7.66
C LEU A 130 7.32 -25.13 -6.95
N VAL A 131 8.43 -25.77 -6.62
CA VAL A 131 8.44 -27.06 -5.93
C VAL A 131 8.77 -26.84 -4.46
N ILE A 132 7.88 -27.25 -3.57
CA ILE A 132 8.07 -27.21 -2.12
C ILE A 132 8.11 -28.65 -1.61
N ARG A 133 9.17 -29.01 -0.88
CA ARG A 133 9.34 -30.31 -0.24
C ARG A 133 9.40 -30.13 1.27
N MET A 134 8.45 -30.74 1.96
CA MET A 134 8.46 -30.84 3.43
C MET A 134 9.08 -32.17 3.81
N ILE A 135 10.23 -32.11 4.47
CA ILE A 135 10.89 -33.27 5.06
C ILE A 135 10.37 -33.36 6.50
N CYS A 136 9.59 -34.40 6.76
CA CYS A 136 9.00 -34.68 8.06
C CYS A 136 9.74 -35.86 8.72
N GLY A 137 9.50 -36.02 10.02
CA GLY A 137 9.95 -37.18 10.78
C GLY A 137 9.60 -38.52 10.12
N LEU A 138 10.34 -39.55 10.51
CA LEU A 138 10.18 -40.93 10.00
C LEU A 138 10.40 -41.08 8.49
N GLY A 139 11.13 -40.15 7.86
CA GLY A 139 11.48 -40.19 6.44
C GLY A 139 10.34 -39.84 5.49
N VAL A 140 9.25 -39.24 5.99
CA VAL A 140 8.11 -38.84 5.17
C VAL A 140 8.44 -37.54 4.43
N ILE A 141 8.36 -37.54 3.09
CA ILE A 141 8.55 -36.34 2.27
C ILE A 141 7.24 -35.99 1.56
N LYS A 142 6.70 -34.80 1.83
CA LYS A 142 5.53 -34.25 1.13
C LYS A 142 5.98 -33.23 0.09
N SER A 143 5.68 -33.48 -1.18
CA SER A 143 6.04 -32.59 -2.28
C SER A 143 4.81 -31.89 -2.85
N TYR A 144 4.91 -30.57 -3.01
CA TYR A 144 3.89 -29.69 -3.55
C TYR A 144 4.45 -28.98 -4.79
N ARG A 145 3.63 -28.88 -5.84
CA ARG A 145 3.99 -28.20 -7.09
C ARG A 145 2.97 -27.11 -7.35
N LEU A 146 3.35 -25.86 -7.11
CA LEU A 146 2.52 -24.70 -7.36
C LEU A 146 2.89 -24.06 -8.69
N THR A 147 1.91 -23.54 -9.40
CA THR A 147 2.15 -22.73 -10.61
C THR A 147 2.45 -21.31 -10.19
N TYR A 148 3.40 -20.66 -10.88
CA TYR A 148 3.69 -19.23 -10.74
C TYR A 148 3.63 -18.55 -12.10
N GLU A 149 3.51 -17.22 -12.07
CA GLU A 149 3.53 -16.36 -13.27
C GLU A 149 4.74 -15.42 -13.17
N PRO A 150 5.61 -15.31 -14.20
CA PRO A 150 6.64 -14.29 -14.23
C PRO A 150 6.02 -12.89 -14.27
N ILE A 151 6.44 -11.99 -13.38
CA ILE A 151 5.91 -10.62 -13.33
C ILE A 151 7.04 -9.60 -13.16
N HIS A 152 6.70 -8.35 -13.43
CA HIS A 152 7.50 -7.21 -13.03
C HIS A 152 6.89 -6.55 -11.80
N VAL A 153 7.67 -6.40 -10.73
CA VAL A 153 7.19 -5.90 -9.44
C VAL A 153 7.36 -4.39 -9.38
N GLN A 154 6.35 -3.71 -8.83
CA GLN A 154 6.40 -2.28 -8.52
C GLN A 154 6.68 -2.11 -7.04
N HIS A 155 7.75 -1.39 -6.72
CA HIS A 155 8.12 -1.02 -5.35
C HIS A 155 7.60 0.36 -5.03
N ALA A 156 7.11 0.55 -3.80
CA ALA A 156 6.83 1.88 -3.31
C ALA A 156 8.15 2.62 -3.05
N ILE A 157 8.29 3.82 -3.62
CA ILE A 157 9.41 4.71 -3.34
C ILE A 157 9.17 5.37 -1.98
N PHE A 158 10.10 5.19 -1.06
CA PHE A 158 10.08 5.84 0.23
C PHE A 158 11.50 6.24 0.64
N ASP A 159 11.73 7.54 0.74
CA ASP A 159 13.03 8.08 1.13
C ASP A 159 13.08 8.32 2.65
N ARG A 160 13.79 7.44 3.36
CA ARG A 160 13.99 7.55 4.81
C ARG A 160 14.84 8.76 5.20
N SER A 161 15.71 9.25 4.33
CA SER A 161 16.59 10.37 4.65
C SER A 161 15.84 11.69 4.78
N ARG A 162 14.70 11.81 4.09
CA ARG A 162 13.84 12.99 4.08
C ARG A 162 12.77 12.99 5.17
N THR A 163 12.63 11.93 5.97
CA THR A 163 11.56 11.83 6.97
C THR A 163 11.84 12.72 8.17
N ALA A 164 10.99 13.72 8.40
CA ALA A 164 11.06 14.60 9.56
C ALA A 164 10.35 14.01 10.79
N ASN A 165 9.31 13.21 10.57
CA ASN A 165 8.44 12.69 11.62
C ASN A 165 8.68 11.19 11.83
N LYS A 166 8.92 10.80 13.09
CA LYS A 166 9.21 9.42 13.51
C LYS A 166 8.59 9.14 14.88
N TRP A 167 7.97 7.98 15.04
CA TRP A 167 7.67 7.44 16.36
C TRP A 167 7.89 5.92 16.42
N THR A 168 8.24 5.42 17.59
CA THR A 168 8.53 4.00 17.86
C THR A 168 7.72 3.55 19.08
N ILE A 169 6.98 2.44 18.98
CA ILE A 169 6.13 1.95 20.07
C ILE A 169 6.02 0.42 20.07
N GLU A 170 5.76 -0.16 21.24
CA GLU A 170 5.37 -1.57 21.32
C GLU A 170 4.01 -1.79 20.61
N PRO A 171 3.94 -2.73 19.66
CA PRO A 171 2.73 -2.95 18.86
C PRO A 171 1.52 -3.43 19.69
N LYS A 172 1.75 -3.96 20.89
CA LYS A 172 0.71 -4.37 21.82
C LYS A 172 -0.20 -3.22 22.24
N PHE A 173 0.36 -2.03 22.53
CA PHE A 173 -0.43 -0.84 22.84
C PHE A 173 -1.32 -0.43 21.67
N LEU A 174 -0.75 -0.42 20.46
CA LEU A 174 -1.50 -0.09 19.25
C LEU A 174 -2.61 -1.10 18.97
N ARG A 175 -2.42 -2.39 19.26
CA ARG A 175 -3.46 -3.39 19.09
C ARG A 175 -4.61 -3.22 20.08
N GLU A 176 -4.30 -2.98 21.35
CA GLU A 176 -5.33 -2.70 22.35
C GLU A 176 -6.21 -1.53 21.91
N ILE A 177 -5.60 -0.47 21.37
CA ILE A 177 -6.31 0.69 20.84
C ILE A 177 -7.10 0.33 19.59
N ALA A 178 -6.51 -0.44 18.67
CA ALA A 178 -7.15 -0.86 17.44
C ALA A 178 -8.40 -1.72 17.67
N ASP A 179 -8.46 -2.47 18.77
CA ASP A 179 -9.62 -3.26 19.19
C ASP A 179 -10.79 -2.40 19.69
N HIS A 180 -10.54 -1.16 20.13
CA HIS A 180 -11.58 -0.20 20.50
C HIS A 180 -12.25 0.46 19.29
N PHE A 181 -11.59 0.46 18.12
CA PHE A 181 -12.14 1.06 16.92
C PHE A 181 -13.26 0.21 16.32
N SER A 182 -14.35 0.88 15.91
CA SER A 182 -15.47 0.20 15.27
C SER A 182 -15.03 -0.61 14.05
N PRO A 183 -15.59 -1.82 13.83
CA PRO A 183 -15.38 -2.58 12.60
C PRO A 183 -15.78 -1.82 11.32
N SER A 184 -16.62 -0.79 11.43
CA SER A 184 -17.07 0.05 10.32
C SER A 184 -16.18 1.28 10.06
N ALA A 185 -15.17 1.53 10.91
CA ALA A 185 -14.22 2.61 10.69
C ALA A 185 -13.35 2.29 9.47
N GLU A 186 -13.02 3.32 8.68
CA GLU A 186 -12.27 3.16 7.42
C GLU A 186 -10.93 3.90 7.46
N GLN A 187 -10.91 5.05 8.14
CA GLN A 187 -9.76 5.91 8.24
C GLN A 187 -9.34 6.06 9.70
N LEU A 188 -8.05 6.31 9.90
CA LEU A 188 -7.42 6.56 11.18
C LEU A 188 -6.60 7.85 11.07
N ASP A 189 -7.04 8.90 11.74
CA ASP A 189 -6.29 10.14 11.93
C ASP A 189 -5.31 10.00 13.10
N ILE A 190 -4.08 10.44 12.92
CA ILE A 190 -2.99 10.40 13.91
C ILE A 190 -2.39 11.80 13.97
N HIS A 191 -2.38 12.39 15.16
CA HIS A 191 -1.76 13.69 15.40
C HIS A 191 -1.24 13.81 16.85
N PRO A 192 -0.20 14.62 17.08
CA PRO A 192 0.21 14.96 18.44
C PRO A 192 -0.64 16.09 19.01
N GLU A 193 -1.05 15.97 20.27
CA GLU A 193 -1.73 17.02 21.05
C GLU A 193 -1.08 17.13 22.43
N GLY A 194 -0.33 18.21 22.66
CA GLY A 194 0.41 18.41 23.92
C GLY A 194 1.38 17.26 24.22
N ASP A 195 1.19 16.58 25.35
CA ASP A 195 2.00 15.42 25.77
C ASP A 195 1.39 14.07 25.35
N LYS A 196 0.48 14.08 24.38
CA LYS A 196 -0.25 12.89 23.93
C LYS A 196 -0.17 12.73 22.41
N ALA A 197 -0.29 11.49 21.96
CA ALA A 197 -0.56 11.13 20.57
C ALA A 197 -2.01 10.67 20.49
N ILE A 198 -2.79 11.31 19.62
CA ILE A 198 -4.22 11.09 19.47
C ILE A 198 -4.46 10.23 18.23
N PHE A 199 -5.20 9.14 18.41
CA PHE A 199 -5.59 8.20 17.36
C PHE A 199 -7.10 8.23 17.21
N THR A 200 -7.58 8.78 16.11
CA THR A 200 -9.00 9.01 15.86
C THR A 200 -9.49 8.21 14.66
N SER A 201 -10.27 7.16 14.92
CA SER A 201 -10.93 6.39 13.87
C SER A 201 -12.21 7.07 13.40
N PHE A 202 -12.43 7.13 12.09
CA PHE A 202 -13.62 7.71 11.50
C PHE A 202 -14.10 6.99 10.23
N THR A 203 -15.37 7.20 9.91
CA THR A 203 -15.99 6.75 8.65
C THR A 203 -16.42 7.97 7.84
N THR A 204 -16.00 8.05 6.58
CA THR A 204 -16.47 9.11 5.67
C THR A 204 -17.91 8.81 5.24
N LYS A 205 -18.79 9.83 5.31
CA LYS A 205 -20.15 9.71 4.78
C LYS A 205 -20.08 9.58 3.26
N ILE A 206 -20.51 8.44 2.72
CA ILE A 206 -20.73 8.31 1.29
C ILE A 206 -22.01 9.11 0.97
N ALA A 207 -21.85 10.26 0.32
CA ALA A 207 -22.96 11.15 -0.05
C ALA A 207 -23.35 11.01 -1.54
N GLU A 208 -22.90 9.97 -2.22
CA GLU A 208 -23.28 9.72 -3.60
C GLU A 208 -24.54 8.85 -3.67
N GLY A 209 -25.66 9.53 -3.95
CA GLY A 209 -26.79 8.98 -4.68
C GLY A 209 -27.36 7.65 -4.18
N LYS A 210 -28.20 7.73 -3.13
CA LYS A 210 -29.25 6.78 -2.74
C LYS A 210 -28.96 5.81 -1.57
N GLU A 211 -27.76 5.80 -1.02
CA GLU A 211 -27.45 5.01 0.20
C GLU A 211 -26.83 5.87 1.31
N ILE A 212 -27.67 6.38 2.21
CA ILE A 212 -27.24 7.02 3.48
C ILE A 212 -26.91 5.93 4.51
N LEU A 213 -26.13 4.90 4.14
CA LEU A 213 -26.11 3.62 4.87
C LEU A 213 -24.96 3.41 5.85
N LYS A 214 -24.12 4.42 6.13
CA LYS A 214 -23.10 4.31 7.18
C LYS A 214 -23.32 5.37 8.25
N GLN A 215 -23.69 4.92 9.45
CA GLN A 215 -23.68 5.76 10.64
C GLN A 215 -22.24 6.23 10.85
N PRO A 216 -21.98 7.55 10.89
CA PRO A 216 -20.65 8.05 11.18
C PRO A 216 -20.23 7.55 12.55
N VAL A 217 -19.13 6.80 12.59
CA VAL A 217 -18.49 6.42 13.84
C VAL A 217 -17.25 7.28 14.01
N HIS A 218 -17.04 7.71 15.24
CA HIS A 218 -15.90 8.51 15.64
C HIS A 218 -15.42 8.00 17.00
N THR A 219 -14.20 7.45 17.05
CA THR A 219 -13.61 6.95 18.30
C THR A 219 -12.18 7.42 18.38
N SER A 220 -11.89 8.20 19.41
CA SER A 220 -10.58 8.82 19.64
C SER A 220 -9.96 8.25 20.90
N VAL A 221 -8.69 7.88 20.82
CA VAL A 221 -7.91 7.30 21.91
C VAL A 221 -6.60 8.06 22.01
N ALA A 222 -6.21 8.43 23.23
CA ALA A 222 -5.02 9.20 23.49
C ALA A 222 -3.97 8.32 24.19
N ILE A 223 -2.77 8.24 23.61
CA ILE A 223 -1.60 7.60 24.20
C ILE A 223 -0.70 8.69 24.77
N ASP A 224 -0.13 8.47 25.94
CA ASP A 224 0.86 9.39 26.49
C ASP A 224 2.18 9.26 25.72
N LYS A 225 2.84 10.37 25.37
CA LYS A 225 4.08 10.33 24.59
C LYS A 225 5.20 9.54 25.30
N LYS A 226 5.15 9.46 26.64
CA LYS A 226 6.10 8.66 27.43
C LYS A 226 5.97 7.15 27.25
N ASP A 227 4.86 6.67 26.70
CA ASP A 227 4.64 5.23 26.43
C ASP A 227 5.26 4.81 25.08
N PHE A 228 5.80 5.77 24.32
CA PHE A 228 6.60 5.53 23.12
C PHE A 228 8.08 5.44 23.49
N GLU A 229 8.81 4.59 22.78
CA GLU A 229 10.28 4.52 22.89
C GLU A 229 10.92 5.79 22.32
N ASP A 230 10.41 6.24 21.16
CA ASP A 230 10.77 7.50 20.52
C ASP A 230 9.49 8.19 20.05
N PHE A 231 9.39 9.51 20.21
CA PHE A 231 8.31 10.31 19.62
C PHE A 231 8.82 11.68 19.15
N LEU A 232 9.03 11.79 17.84
CA LEU A 232 9.48 12.99 17.14
C LEU A 232 8.46 13.32 16.05
N VAL A 233 7.44 14.09 16.39
CA VAL A 233 6.40 14.52 15.43
C VAL A 233 6.13 16.00 15.63
N GLU A 234 6.08 16.74 14.52
CA GLU A 234 5.71 18.15 14.47
C GLU A 234 4.33 18.39 15.08
N GLU A 235 4.21 19.46 15.89
CA GLU A 235 2.93 19.82 16.50
C GLU A 235 1.89 20.17 15.44
N SER A 236 0.62 19.82 15.69
CA SER A 236 -0.51 20.07 14.76
C SER A 236 -0.43 19.32 13.43
N LEU A 237 0.49 18.38 13.25
CA LEU A 237 0.57 17.55 12.05
C LEU A 237 -0.47 16.42 12.10
N HIS A 238 -1.43 16.46 11.17
CA HIS A 238 -2.47 15.44 11.03
C HIS A 238 -2.21 14.53 9.82
N ILE A 239 -2.15 13.22 10.06
CA ILE A 239 -2.14 12.23 8.97
C ILE A 239 -3.30 11.25 9.12
N ALA A 240 -4.02 11.00 8.03
CA ALA A 240 -5.07 10.00 7.97
C ALA A 240 -4.66 8.81 7.09
N ILE A 241 -4.80 7.59 7.61
CA ILE A 241 -4.43 6.34 6.93
C ILE A 241 -5.56 5.31 6.95
N SER A 242 -5.44 4.29 6.10
CA SER A 242 -6.32 3.12 6.10
C SER A 242 -6.17 2.31 7.39
N ILE A 243 -7.25 2.25 8.19
CA ILE A 243 -7.25 1.48 9.44
C ILE A 243 -7.08 -0.02 9.19
N LYS A 244 -7.57 -0.53 8.05
CA LYS A 244 -7.46 -1.94 7.69
C LYS A 244 -6.01 -2.35 7.50
N ASP A 245 -5.26 -1.53 6.76
CA ASP A 245 -3.86 -1.79 6.42
C ASP A 245 -2.97 -1.58 7.66
N PHE A 246 -3.26 -0.56 8.46
CA PHE A 246 -2.63 -0.34 9.77
C PHE A 246 -2.84 -1.53 10.71
N LYS A 247 -4.08 -2.01 10.86
CA LYS A 247 -4.42 -3.19 11.68
C LYS A 247 -3.66 -4.44 11.22
N ALA A 248 -3.48 -4.63 9.92
CA ALA A 248 -2.72 -5.76 9.39
C ALA A 248 -1.25 -5.71 9.82
N ALA A 249 -0.60 -4.55 9.69
CA ALA A 249 0.79 -4.33 10.08
C ALA A 249 1.02 -4.53 11.59
N ILE A 250 0.22 -3.89 12.45
CA ILE A 250 0.38 -4.00 13.92
C ILE A 250 0.16 -5.43 14.43
N THR A 251 -0.78 -6.17 13.83
CA THR A 251 -1.07 -7.56 14.24
C THR A 251 0.14 -8.45 14.01
N HIS A 252 0.84 -8.27 12.89
CA HIS A 252 2.02 -9.06 12.60
C HIS A 252 3.22 -8.60 13.43
N ALA A 253 3.41 -7.28 13.61
CA ALA A 253 4.49 -6.74 14.46
C ALA A 253 4.42 -7.28 15.90
N GLU A 254 3.22 -7.38 16.48
CA GLU A 254 3.04 -7.97 17.81
C GLU A 254 3.33 -9.48 17.82
N THR A 255 2.92 -10.21 16.77
CA THR A 255 3.24 -11.66 16.66
C THR A 255 4.75 -11.88 16.56
N ALA A 256 5.44 -10.99 15.84
CA ALA A 256 6.90 -10.96 15.73
C ALA A 256 7.61 -10.42 16.99
N ASN A 257 6.87 -9.89 17.97
CA ASN A 257 7.39 -9.26 19.18
C ASN A 257 8.47 -8.19 18.90
N ALA A 258 8.24 -7.35 17.88
CA ALA A 258 9.19 -6.33 17.44
C ALA A 258 8.60 -4.92 17.60
N LEU A 259 9.44 -3.95 18.00
CA LEU A 259 9.04 -2.55 18.09
C LEU A 259 8.65 -2.01 16.71
N LEU A 260 7.49 -1.36 16.63
CA LEU A 260 7.01 -0.76 15.39
C LEU A 260 7.52 0.67 15.28
N THR A 261 8.25 0.98 14.21
CA THR A 261 8.64 2.35 13.89
C THR A 261 7.80 2.88 12.73
N ALA A 262 7.22 4.06 12.87
CA ALA A 262 6.57 4.80 11.81
C ALA A 262 7.43 5.99 11.38
N ARG A 263 7.51 6.25 10.08
CA ARG A 263 8.22 7.40 9.50
C ARG A 263 7.40 8.04 8.39
N TYR A 264 7.37 9.37 8.36
CA TYR A 264 6.65 10.16 7.37
C TYR A 264 7.16 11.60 7.33
N THR A 265 6.73 12.35 6.33
CA THR A 265 7.07 13.77 6.15
C THR A 265 5.85 14.63 6.47
N ARG A 266 5.00 14.89 5.48
CA ARG A 266 3.81 15.74 5.59
C ARG A 266 2.56 14.95 5.21
N PRO A 267 1.34 15.49 5.38
CA PRO A 267 0.13 14.83 4.91
C PRO A 267 0.18 14.66 3.38
N CYS A 268 -0.59 13.71 2.87
CA CYS A 268 -0.58 13.23 1.48
C CYS A 268 0.68 12.46 1.07
N ARG A 269 1.84 12.67 1.72
CA ARG A 269 3.03 11.83 1.52
C ARG A 269 2.90 10.45 2.16
N PRO A 270 3.60 9.43 1.65
CA PRO A 270 3.47 8.09 2.19
C PRO A 270 3.98 7.99 3.64
N LEU A 271 3.34 7.14 4.43
CA LEU A 271 3.79 6.69 5.74
C LEU A 271 4.44 5.32 5.60
N GLN A 272 5.65 5.13 6.13
CA GLN A 272 6.26 3.82 6.23
C GLN A 272 6.24 3.31 7.68
N LEU A 273 5.61 2.16 7.88
CA LEU A 273 5.72 1.36 9.10
C LEU A 273 6.78 0.27 8.87
N SER A 274 7.73 0.14 9.78
CA SER A 274 8.83 -0.82 9.65
C SER A 274 9.19 -1.45 10.98
N TYR A 275 9.60 -2.70 10.95
CA TYR A 275 10.19 -3.43 12.07
C TYR A 275 11.07 -4.57 11.56
N GLU A 276 11.99 -5.04 12.40
CA GLU A 276 12.95 -6.08 12.06
C GLU A 276 13.03 -7.11 13.20
N PHE A 277 13.15 -8.38 12.84
CA PHE A 277 13.29 -9.49 13.77
C PHE A 277 13.94 -10.69 13.07
N GLU A 278 14.94 -11.31 13.71
CA GLU A 278 15.48 -12.63 13.33
C GLU A 278 15.73 -12.83 11.81
N GLY A 279 16.42 -11.88 11.16
CA GLY A 279 16.73 -11.94 9.72
C GLY A 279 15.56 -11.57 8.79
N VAL A 280 14.48 -11.01 9.33
CA VAL A 280 13.30 -10.54 8.60
C VAL A 280 13.11 -9.04 8.79
N LYS A 281 13.08 -8.29 7.69
CA LYS A 281 12.70 -6.88 7.66
C LYS A 281 11.30 -6.74 7.08
N ALA A 282 10.41 -6.12 7.82
CA ALA A 282 9.03 -5.90 7.42
C ALA A 282 8.79 -4.42 7.14
N GLU A 283 8.19 -4.11 6.00
CA GLU A 283 7.94 -2.74 5.54
C GLU A 283 6.51 -2.61 5.00
N PHE A 284 5.78 -1.62 5.49
CA PHE A 284 4.43 -1.29 5.03
C PHE A 284 4.39 0.19 4.69
N THR A 285 4.32 0.49 3.40
CA THR A 285 4.22 1.87 2.89
C THR A 285 2.77 2.16 2.54
N LEU A 286 2.14 3.09 3.26
CA LEU A 286 0.73 3.44 3.17
C LEU A 286 0.57 4.88 2.65
N MET A 287 -0.39 5.12 1.76
CA MET A 287 -0.81 6.49 1.47
C MET A 287 -1.38 7.16 2.71
N THR A 288 -1.02 8.42 2.91
CA THR A 288 -1.71 9.27 3.88
C THR A 288 -2.65 10.23 3.16
N LYS A 289 -3.59 10.79 3.92
CA LYS A 289 -4.44 11.90 3.54
C LYS A 289 -4.34 12.97 4.62
N GLY A 290 -4.56 14.21 4.27
CA GLY A 290 -4.69 15.31 5.21
C GLY A 290 -4.55 16.63 4.47
N GLU A 291 -4.82 17.73 5.16
CA GLU A 291 -4.57 19.06 4.62
C GLU A 291 -3.09 19.36 4.89
N ALA A 292 -2.27 19.43 3.83
CA ALA A 292 -0.96 20.02 3.95
C ALA A 292 -1.18 21.48 4.36
N GLY A 293 -0.66 21.89 5.52
CA GLY A 293 -0.71 23.28 5.93
C GLY A 293 0.00 24.11 4.87
N GLY A 294 -0.76 24.84 4.07
CA GLY A 294 -0.19 25.85 3.19
C GLY A 294 0.41 26.94 4.06
N ASP A 295 1.72 27.16 3.92
CA ASP A 295 2.39 28.30 4.53
C ASP A 295 1.70 29.61 4.08
N ASP A 296 1.33 30.42 5.07
CA ASP A 296 0.97 31.84 5.01
C ASP A 296 0.15 32.37 3.81
N VAL A 297 -1.17 32.42 3.98
CA VAL A 297 -1.98 33.52 3.43
C VAL A 297 -2.72 34.22 4.57
N PRO A 298 -2.42 35.50 4.87
CA PRO A 298 -3.14 36.21 5.91
C PRO A 298 -4.54 36.59 5.42
N ASN A 299 -5.54 36.05 6.11
CA ASN A 299 -6.82 36.67 6.41
C ASN A 299 -7.83 36.85 5.25
N SER A 300 -8.81 35.95 5.17
CA SER A 300 -10.21 36.42 5.06
C SER A 300 -11.16 35.49 5.82
N SER A 301 -11.84 36.08 6.79
CA SER A 301 -12.83 35.47 7.66
C SER A 301 -14.03 34.91 6.90
N ARG A 302 -14.19 33.58 6.90
CA ARG A 302 -15.50 32.91 6.86
C ARG A 302 -15.46 31.67 7.76
N GLY A 303 -15.77 31.88 9.04
CA GLY A 303 -15.96 30.80 9.99
C GLY A 303 -17.18 29.95 9.65
N THR A 304 -16.97 28.71 9.25
CA THR A 304 -17.96 27.64 9.41
C THR A 304 -17.73 26.97 10.75
N ALA A 305 -18.44 27.45 11.77
CA ALA A 305 -18.45 26.86 13.09
C ALA A 305 -18.99 25.43 13.03
N HIS A 306 -18.13 24.44 13.27
CA HIS A 306 -18.54 23.11 13.68
C HIS A 306 -19.12 23.22 15.09
N GLN A 307 -20.45 23.15 15.21
CA GLN A 307 -21.13 23.10 16.49
C GLN A 307 -20.80 21.78 17.22
N SER A 308 -19.86 21.87 18.15
CA SER A 308 -19.68 20.91 19.24
C SER A 308 -20.89 21.00 20.19
N LEU A 309 -21.79 20.01 20.14
CA LEU A 309 -22.84 19.84 21.15
C LEU A 309 -22.22 19.31 22.45
N ALA A 310 -21.61 20.20 23.22
CA ALA A 310 -21.28 19.97 24.62
C ALA A 310 -22.57 20.09 25.46
N ARG A 311 -23.00 18.96 26.01
CA ARG A 311 -24.12 18.82 26.95
C ARG A 311 -23.80 19.59 28.23
N GLN A 312 -24.28 20.83 28.33
CA GLN A 312 -24.19 21.64 29.54
C GLN A 312 -25.04 21.04 30.66
N SER A 313 -24.38 20.68 31.75
CA SER A 313 -24.91 20.40 33.07
C SER A 313 -25.53 21.66 33.68
N GLN A 314 -26.80 21.57 34.09
CA GLN A 314 -27.52 22.62 34.81
C GLN A 314 -26.99 22.78 36.25
N PRO A 315 -26.87 24.02 36.78
CA PRO A 315 -26.56 24.25 38.19
C PRO A 315 -27.80 24.11 39.08
N THR A 316 -27.60 23.45 40.22
CA THR A 316 -28.55 23.20 41.28
C THR A 316 -28.84 24.44 42.11
N ALA A 317 -30.13 24.70 42.37
CA ALA A 317 -30.61 25.68 43.33
C ALA A 317 -30.63 25.10 44.75
N GLN A 318 -30.13 25.88 45.71
CA GLN A 318 -30.12 25.57 47.13
C GLN A 318 -31.48 25.86 47.78
N VAL A 319 -32.06 24.89 48.50
CA VAL A 319 -32.97 25.16 49.62
C VAL A 319 -32.70 24.14 50.73
N SER A 320 -32.44 24.67 51.92
CA SER A 320 -32.21 23.96 53.18
C SER A 320 -33.53 23.75 53.93
N ALA A 321 -33.74 22.56 54.51
CA ALA A 321 -34.09 22.35 55.93
C ALA A 321 -34.88 21.05 56.21
N ASN A 322 -34.23 20.19 57.00
CA ASN A 322 -34.73 19.46 58.17
C ASN A 322 -35.82 18.35 58.09
N ARG A 323 -35.34 17.17 58.52
CA ARG A 323 -35.77 16.34 59.67
C ARG A 323 -36.57 15.04 59.41
N SER A 324 -35.95 13.99 59.99
CA SER A 324 -36.50 12.83 60.72
C SER A 324 -37.23 11.71 59.99
N GLY A 325 -36.60 10.52 60.03
CA GLY A 325 -37.13 9.42 60.85
C GLY A 325 -37.91 8.30 60.16
N SER A 326 -37.31 7.10 60.22
CA SER A 326 -37.95 5.79 60.46
C SER A 326 -38.53 4.96 59.30
N ARG A 327 -38.11 3.68 59.32
CA ARG A 327 -38.83 2.43 59.00
C ARG A 327 -39.14 2.05 57.55
N ALA A 328 -38.54 0.92 57.15
CA ALA A 328 -39.14 -0.14 56.31
C ALA A 328 -40.39 -0.76 57.02
N PRO A 329 -41.24 -1.62 56.40
CA PRO A 329 -41.06 -2.41 55.16
C PRO A 329 -42.33 -2.60 54.26
N GLU A 330 -42.17 -3.47 53.25
CA GLU A 330 -43.16 -4.43 52.68
C GLU A 330 -44.19 -4.07 51.57
N ASN A 331 -44.11 -4.91 50.52
CA ASN A 331 -45.19 -5.55 49.73
C ASN A 331 -46.25 -4.70 49.00
N ARG A 332 -46.26 -4.75 47.66
CA ARG A 332 -47.28 -5.49 46.88
C ARG A 332 -47.04 -5.43 45.36
N ARG A 333 -47.21 -6.60 44.75
CA ARG A 333 -47.28 -6.90 43.32
C ARG A 333 -48.53 -6.32 42.68
N THR A 334 -48.44 -5.90 41.41
CA THR A 334 -49.43 -6.19 40.36
C THR A 334 -48.82 -5.92 38.99
N ASP A 335 -48.64 -7.01 38.24
CA ASP A 335 -48.29 -7.09 36.82
C ASP A 335 -49.44 -6.62 35.91
N MET A 336 -49.09 -6.00 34.78
CA MET A 336 -49.88 -5.99 33.53
C MET A 336 -48.92 -5.94 32.32
N PRO A 337 -49.32 -6.46 31.13
CA PRO A 337 -48.45 -7.20 30.23
C PRO A 337 -47.95 -6.40 29.00
N PRO A 338 -46.96 -6.93 28.24
CA PRO A 338 -46.40 -6.28 27.06
C PRO A 338 -47.21 -6.54 25.76
N PRO A 339 -47.17 -5.63 24.76
CA PRO A 339 -47.75 -5.89 23.44
C PRO A 339 -46.80 -6.69 22.52
N LEU A 340 -47.42 -7.55 21.70
CA LEU A 340 -46.85 -8.49 20.74
C LEU A 340 -46.40 -7.83 19.42
N PRO A 341 -45.46 -8.45 18.67
CA PRO A 341 -45.01 -8.00 17.34
C PRO A 341 -45.93 -8.52 16.20
N PRO A 342 -46.03 -7.82 15.06
CA PRO A 342 -46.77 -8.34 13.91
C PRO A 342 -45.97 -9.34 13.08
N ALA A 343 -46.71 -10.35 12.62
CA ALA A 343 -46.26 -11.56 11.94
C ALA A 343 -46.08 -11.41 10.42
N ALA A 344 -45.43 -12.43 9.87
CA ALA A 344 -45.12 -12.71 8.49
C ALA A 344 -46.30 -12.62 7.49
N ALA A 345 -45.97 -12.23 6.25
CA ALA A 345 -46.71 -12.62 5.05
C ALA A 345 -45.73 -13.08 3.97
N ARG A 346 -45.91 -14.32 3.50
CA ARG A 346 -45.18 -14.93 2.39
C ARG A 346 -45.92 -14.72 1.06
N SER A 347 -45.11 -14.64 0.00
CA SER A 347 -45.31 -15.12 -1.38
C SER A 347 -46.32 -14.43 -2.32
N ARG A 348 -45.81 -13.93 -3.46
CA ARG A 348 -46.05 -14.54 -4.79
C ARG A 348 -45.14 -13.96 -5.89
N SER A 349 -44.66 -14.88 -6.72
CA SER A 349 -43.75 -14.82 -7.86
C SER A 349 -44.42 -14.41 -9.18
N ARG A 350 -43.69 -13.72 -10.07
CA ARG A 350 -43.76 -13.88 -11.55
C ARG A 350 -42.53 -13.24 -12.24
N PRO A 351 -41.86 -13.93 -13.19
CA PRO A 351 -40.74 -13.39 -13.97
C PRO A 351 -41.11 -13.16 -15.44
N ILE A 352 -40.49 -12.18 -16.12
CA ILE A 352 -40.35 -12.16 -17.59
C ILE A 352 -38.97 -11.59 -17.95
N ARG A 353 -38.26 -12.32 -18.82
CA ARG A 353 -36.92 -12.08 -19.39
C ARG A 353 -37.01 -11.39 -20.77
N PRO A 354 -35.88 -10.96 -21.38
CA PRO A 354 -35.78 -9.88 -22.37
C PRO A 354 -35.78 -10.37 -23.82
N LEU A 355 -35.90 -9.43 -24.77
CA LEU A 355 -35.66 -9.67 -26.20
C LEU A 355 -34.83 -8.54 -26.83
N THR A 356 -33.63 -8.92 -27.25
CA THR A 356 -32.77 -8.29 -28.26
C THR A 356 -33.21 -8.70 -29.67
N GLY A 357 -32.94 -7.86 -30.68
CA GLY A 357 -32.63 -8.34 -32.05
C GLY A 357 -33.51 -7.81 -33.19
N THR A 358 -32.89 -7.01 -34.05
CA THR A 358 -33.26 -6.52 -35.39
C THR A 358 -33.64 -7.64 -36.39
N PRO A 359 -34.30 -7.37 -37.55
CA PRO A 359 -33.56 -6.92 -38.74
C PRO A 359 -34.28 -5.92 -39.68
N SER A 360 -33.43 -5.26 -40.49
CA SER A 360 -33.58 -4.60 -41.81
C SER A 360 -34.84 -4.88 -42.65
N THR A 361 -35.37 -3.92 -43.42
CA THR A 361 -34.94 -3.50 -44.80
C THR A 361 -36.02 -2.61 -45.48
N SER A 362 -35.59 -1.57 -46.23
CA SER A 362 -36.30 -0.89 -47.36
C SER A 362 -37.60 -0.10 -47.00
N ARG A 363 -37.97 1.05 -47.60
CA ARG A 363 -37.87 1.52 -48.99
C ARG A 363 -38.27 3.03 -49.09
N LYS A 364 -37.51 3.81 -49.87
CA LYS A 364 -37.89 4.91 -50.79
C LYS A 364 -39.10 5.87 -50.52
N THR A 365 -38.76 7.16 -50.40
CA THR A 365 -39.24 8.36 -51.17
C THR A 365 -40.74 8.61 -51.37
N ASN A 366 -41.22 9.83 -51.02
CA ASN A 366 -41.69 10.77 -52.06
C ASN A 366 -41.82 12.23 -51.60
N ASN A 367 -41.66 13.11 -52.58
CA ASN A 367 -41.60 14.58 -52.63
C ASN A 367 -42.83 15.36 -52.14
N LYS A 368 -42.62 16.66 -51.87
CA LYS A 368 -43.34 17.76 -52.55
C LYS A 368 -42.65 19.13 -52.37
N ASN A 369 -42.46 19.80 -53.51
CA ASN A 369 -42.03 21.20 -53.74
C ASN A 369 -43.14 22.22 -53.37
N THR A 370 -42.74 23.46 -53.04
CA THR A 370 -43.08 24.69 -53.81
C THR A 370 -42.26 25.89 -53.30
N GLU A 371 -41.75 26.66 -54.25
CA GLU A 371 -40.91 27.87 -54.16
C GLU A 371 -41.73 29.13 -53.83
N ASN A 372 -41.09 30.18 -53.27
CA ASN A 372 -41.19 31.53 -53.84
C ASN A 372 -40.08 32.52 -53.38
N GLU A 373 -39.32 32.98 -54.38
CA GLU A 373 -38.69 34.29 -54.66
C GLU A 373 -37.72 35.02 -53.69
N ARG A 374 -36.57 35.37 -54.29
CA ARG A 374 -35.45 36.23 -53.86
C ARG A 374 -35.53 37.59 -54.59
N PRO A 375 -34.94 38.69 -54.07
CA PRO A 375 -33.56 39.11 -54.46
C PRO A 375 -32.78 39.71 -53.25
N ALA A 376 -31.46 39.91 -53.16
CA ALA A 376 -30.35 40.10 -54.11
C ALA A 376 -28.98 39.68 -53.49
N VAL A 377 -27.98 39.54 -54.38
CA VAL A 377 -26.50 39.34 -54.27
C VAL A 377 -25.77 40.09 -53.10
N ALA A 378 -24.61 39.69 -52.55
CA ALA A 378 -23.45 38.95 -53.07
C ALA A 378 -22.58 38.31 -51.93
N SER A 379 -21.66 37.42 -52.37
CA SER A 379 -20.49 36.80 -51.69
C SER A 379 -20.73 35.89 -50.47
N MET A 380 -20.64 34.58 -50.74
CA MET A 380 -20.45 33.53 -49.74
C MET A 380 -19.01 33.58 -49.24
N GLU A 381 -18.81 33.76 -47.93
CA GLU A 381 -17.65 33.22 -47.23
C GLU A 381 -18.16 32.07 -46.36
N PHE A 382 -17.64 30.87 -46.62
CA PHE A 382 -17.88 29.71 -45.79
C PHE A 382 -17.15 29.95 -44.48
N ASP A 383 -17.90 30.31 -43.43
CA ASP A 383 -17.36 30.30 -42.08
C ASP A 383 -17.11 28.83 -41.70
N SER A 384 -15.83 28.52 -41.54
CA SER A 384 -15.33 27.16 -41.41
C SER A 384 -15.79 26.57 -40.08
N LEU A 385 -16.50 25.43 -40.12
CA LEU A 385 -16.85 24.63 -38.93
C LEU A 385 -15.65 23.88 -38.32
N PHE A 386 -14.43 24.26 -38.71
CA PHE A 386 -13.20 23.76 -38.13
C PHE A 386 -12.64 24.79 -37.16
N VAL A 387 -12.35 24.35 -35.94
CA VAL A 387 -11.60 25.11 -34.94
C VAL A 387 -10.30 25.58 -35.60
N PRO A 388 -9.95 26.88 -35.55
CA PRO A 388 -8.66 27.38 -36.02
C PRO A 388 -7.54 26.57 -35.37
N ALA A 389 -6.52 26.18 -36.14
CA ALA A 389 -5.38 25.38 -35.70
C ALA A 389 -4.43 26.11 -34.72
N ASP A 390 -4.95 27.09 -33.97
CA ASP A 390 -4.21 27.96 -33.06
C ASP A 390 -4.94 28.14 -31.71
N ASP A 391 -5.96 27.33 -31.43
CA ASP A 391 -6.69 27.30 -30.15
C ASP A 391 -6.44 25.98 -29.37
N ASP A 392 -5.22 25.46 -29.48
CA ASP A 392 -4.75 24.34 -28.65
C ASP A 392 -4.48 24.79 -27.21
N ARG A 393 -4.46 26.10 -26.96
CA ARG A 393 -4.25 26.71 -25.63
C ARG A 393 -5.40 26.53 -24.67
N GLN A 394 -6.58 26.12 -25.16
CA GLN A 394 -7.69 25.78 -24.30
C GLN A 394 -7.52 24.40 -23.62
N TRP A 395 -6.48 23.65 -24.01
CA TRP A 395 -6.04 22.40 -23.40
C TRP A 395 -4.63 22.51 -22.76
N ASP A 396 -4.02 23.69 -22.79
CA ASP A 396 -2.83 23.95 -21.97
C ASP A 396 -3.29 23.93 -20.52
N VAL A 397 -2.97 22.82 -19.84
CA VAL A 397 -3.07 22.68 -18.40
C VAL A 397 -2.41 23.93 -17.81
N PRO A 398 -3.11 24.72 -16.97
CA PRO A 398 -2.46 25.82 -16.28
C PRO A 398 -1.17 25.27 -15.69
N ASN A 399 -0.04 25.89 -16.02
CA ASN A 399 1.21 25.66 -15.31
C ASN A 399 1.08 26.39 -13.97
N ASP A 400 0.07 25.99 -13.20
CA ASP A 400 0.01 26.20 -11.77
C ASP A 400 1.17 25.37 -11.20
N ASP A 401 1.69 25.80 -10.06
CA ASP A 401 2.87 25.24 -9.39
C ASP A 401 2.62 23.80 -8.84
N ASP A 402 2.12 22.89 -9.69
CA ASP A 402 1.71 21.51 -9.45
C ASP A 402 2.88 20.56 -9.18
N GLU A 403 4.11 21.06 -9.16
CA GLU A 403 5.27 20.25 -8.75
C GLU A 403 5.07 19.72 -7.31
N GLU A 404 4.45 20.49 -6.41
CA GLU A 404 4.19 20.04 -5.03
C GLU A 404 3.08 18.99 -4.92
N GLU A 405 2.04 19.04 -5.77
CA GLU A 405 0.94 18.07 -5.81
C GLU A 405 1.36 16.75 -6.48
N ALA A 406 2.15 16.82 -7.56
CA ALA A 406 2.69 15.63 -8.22
C ALA A 406 3.68 14.87 -7.32
N GLU A 407 4.41 15.62 -6.52
CA GLU A 407 5.30 15.13 -5.48
C GLU A 407 4.55 14.33 -4.38
N ASP A 408 3.26 14.61 -4.14
CA ASP A 408 2.46 14.01 -3.06
C ASP A 408 1.95 12.60 -3.31
N MET A 409 2.15 12.07 -4.52
CA MET A 409 1.70 10.73 -4.86
C MET A 409 2.75 9.67 -4.50
N LEU A 410 2.32 8.48 -4.05
CA LEU A 410 3.20 7.31 -3.93
C LEU A 410 3.91 7.04 -5.26
N GLY A 411 5.22 7.26 -5.29
CA GLY A 411 6.06 6.89 -6.42
C GLY A 411 6.18 5.37 -6.53
N TRP A 412 6.20 4.87 -7.76
CA TRP A 412 6.42 3.47 -8.07
C TRP A 412 7.73 3.31 -8.82
N ASP A 413 8.62 2.48 -8.30
CA ASP A 413 9.85 2.13 -8.97
C ASP A 413 9.88 0.65 -9.38
N ALA A 414 10.42 0.44 -10.58
CA ALA A 414 10.64 -0.83 -11.25
C ALA A 414 12.06 -1.37 -11.02
N THR A 415 13.03 -0.50 -10.73
CA THR A 415 14.44 -0.87 -10.62
C THR A 415 14.82 -1.36 -9.24
N ALA A 416 14.04 -1.08 -8.19
CA ALA A 416 14.34 -1.43 -6.80
C ALA A 416 15.82 -1.17 -6.48
N ASP A 417 16.25 0.06 -6.76
CA ASP A 417 17.66 0.40 -6.70
C ASP A 417 18.23 0.14 -5.29
N GLN A 418 19.39 -0.52 -5.25
CA GLN A 418 20.06 -0.91 -4.02
C GLN A 418 20.56 0.30 -3.23
N GLU A 419 20.59 1.51 -3.81
CA GLU A 419 20.97 2.76 -3.14
C GLU A 419 19.86 3.33 -2.24
N THR A 420 18.60 3.31 -2.66
CA THR A 420 17.46 3.62 -1.76
C THR A 420 17.34 2.57 -0.65
N PHE A 421 17.70 1.32 -0.94
CA PHE A 421 17.76 0.23 0.03
C PHE A 421 18.98 0.29 0.98
N SER A 422 20.17 0.66 0.50
CA SER A 422 21.37 0.78 1.35
C SER A 422 21.37 2.07 2.17
N ALA A 423 20.79 3.16 1.67
CA ALA A 423 20.43 4.33 2.49
C ALA A 423 19.39 3.98 3.58
N SER A 424 18.58 2.94 3.35
CA SER A 424 17.64 2.41 4.34
C SER A 424 18.30 1.52 5.40
N LEU A 425 19.54 1.07 5.16
CA LEU A 425 20.40 0.31 6.06
C LEU A 425 21.47 1.23 6.64
N GLY A 426 21.14 1.92 7.74
CA GLY A 426 22.13 2.68 8.50
C GLY A 426 23.27 1.78 8.95
N ARG A 427 24.37 1.75 8.20
CA ARG A 427 25.62 1.12 8.59
C ARG A 427 26.23 1.99 9.68
N LEU A 428 25.94 1.67 10.94
CA LEU A 428 26.81 2.02 12.05
C LEU A 428 28.12 1.23 11.86
N GLN A 429 29.08 1.81 11.14
CA GLN A 429 30.48 1.45 11.31
C GLN A 429 31.08 2.46 12.27
N ASP A 430 31.41 1.96 13.46
CA ASP A 430 32.16 2.66 14.48
C ASP A 430 33.42 3.28 13.87
N ASN A 431 33.51 4.59 14.03
CA ASN A 431 34.65 5.40 13.65
C ASN A 431 35.77 5.17 14.69
N GLU A 432 36.55 4.09 14.54
CA GLU A 432 37.84 3.97 15.22
C GLU A 432 38.95 4.55 14.35
N SER A 433 39.36 5.75 14.75
CA SER A 433 40.55 6.46 14.32
C SER A 433 41.82 5.60 14.48
N HIS A 434 42.39 5.15 13.36
CA HIS A 434 43.78 4.69 13.33
C HIS A 434 44.56 5.37 12.21
N THR A 435 45.43 6.29 12.63
CA THR A 435 46.51 6.89 11.86
C THR A 435 47.52 5.82 11.43
N LEU A 436 47.63 5.53 10.12
CA LEU A 436 48.88 5.01 9.54
C LEU A 436 49.09 5.60 8.14
N ARG A 437 50.20 6.32 8.01
CA ARG A 437 50.76 6.86 6.77
C ARG A 437 51.15 5.73 5.82
N ARG A 438 50.85 5.90 4.53
CA ARG A 438 51.68 5.33 3.47
C ARG A 438 51.57 6.18 2.20
N ASP A 439 52.72 6.69 1.78
CA ASP A 439 52.96 7.46 0.56
C ASP A 439 52.75 6.62 -0.71
N GLU A 440 52.26 7.27 -1.79
CA GLU A 440 52.72 7.23 -3.20
C GLU A 440 51.59 7.74 -4.17
N PRO A 441 51.89 8.21 -5.39
CA PRO A 441 51.50 9.56 -5.85
C PRO A 441 50.22 9.66 -6.70
N VAL A 442 49.69 10.88 -6.72
CA VAL A 442 48.51 11.36 -7.46
C VAL A 442 48.88 11.70 -8.90
N GLU A 443 48.27 11.03 -9.88
CA GLU A 443 48.13 11.54 -11.25
C GLU A 443 46.84 12.35 -11.34
N LEU A 444 46.98 13.62 -11.73
CA LEU A 444 45.88 14.57 -11.95
C LEU A 444 45.40 14.43 -13.40
N GLU A 445 44.24 13.82 -13.61
CA GLU A 445 43.47 14.01 -14.85
C GLU A 445 42.31 14.98 -14.56
N GLN A 446 42.36 16.12 -15.25
CA GLN A 446 41.30 17.12 -15.31
C GLN A 446 40.23 16.63 -16.29
N ASP A 447 39.04 16.29 -15.78
CA ASP A 447 37.86 16.08 -16.63
C ASP A 447 37.21 17.44 -16.93
N ASP A 448 37.52 17.95 -18.12
CA ASP A 448 36.89 19.09 -18.75
C ASP A 448 35.56 18.64 -19.40
N MET A 449 34.45 19.31 -19.05
CA MET A 449 33.12 19.04 -19.63
C MET A 449 33.10 19.38 -21.12
N GLY A 450 33.19 18.36 -21.98
CA GLY A 450 33.12 18.49 -23.43
C GLY A 450 31.90 17.78 -24.04
N ILE A 451 31.01 18.54 -24.67
CA ILE A 451 29.92 18.06 -25.54
C ILE A 451 30.51 17.12 -26.62
N PRO A 452 29.90 15.96 -26.94
CA PRO A 452 30.44 15.05 -27.94
C PRO A 452 30.46 15.68 -29.34
N PRO A 453 31.50 15.44 -30.15
CA PRO A 453 31.64 16.05 -31.46
C PRO A 453 30.59 15.50 -32.44
N THR A 454 29.76 16.38 -32.97
CA THR A 454 28.84 16.06 -34.07
C THR A 454 29.63 15.85 -35.37
N GLN A 455 29.32 14.77 -36.07
CA GLN A 455 30.05 14.30 -37.24
C GLN A 455 29.95 15.30 -38.40
N ARG A 456 31.09 15.69 -38.98
CA ARG A 456 31.14 16.63 -40.12
C ARG A 456 30.61 15.97 -41.40
N MET A 457 29.67 16.63 -42.08
CA MET A 457 29.10 16.20 -43.36
C MET A 457 30.10 15.99 -44.51
N SER A 458 31.37 16.36 -44.35
CA SER A 458 32.43 16.08 -45.34
C SER A 458 32.95 14.63 -45.31
N GLN A 459 32.45 13.78 -44.39
CA GLN A 459 32.83 12.36 -44.29
C GLN A 459 31.84 11.40 -44.95
N LEU A 460 30.80 11.91 -45.62
CA LEU A 460 29.83 11.13 -46.38
C LEU A 460 30.06 11.29 -47.90
N HIS A 461 31.20 10.82 -48.39
CA HIS A 461 31.39 10.59 -49.83
C HIS A 461 31.73 9.11 -50.03
N GLY A 462 30.77 8.33 -50.58
CA GLY A 462 30.98 6.91 -50.89
C GLY A 462 29.79 5.98 -50.67
N LEU A 463 28.64 6.47 -50.20
CA LEU A 463 27.41 5.69 -50.19
C LEU A 463 26.58 6.10 -51.42
N GLY A 464 26.67 5.28 -52.47
CA GLY A 464 25.93 5.44 -53.72
C GLY A 464 24.43 5.36 -53.48
N LEU A 465 23.82 6.52 -53.30
CA LEU A 465 22.38 6.70 -53.17
C LEU A 465 21.92 7.95 -53.91
N PHE A 466 22.54 8.22 -55.06
CA PHE A 466 21.99 8.96 -56.19
C PHE A 466 22.71 8.50 -57.46
N ASP A 467 22.25 7.38 -58.00
CA ASP A 467 22.08 7.15 -59.44
C ASP A 467 20.85 6.25 -59.62
#